data_AF-A0A926SJP6-F1
#
_entry.id   AF-A0A926SJP6-F1
#
_cell.length_a   1.000
_cell.length_b   1.000
_cell.length_c   1.000
_cell.angle_alpha   90.00
_cell.angle_beta   90.00
_cell.angle_gamma   90.00
#
_symmetry.space_group_name_H-M   'P 1'
#
loop_
_entity.id
_entity.type
_entity.pdbx_description
1 polymer ?
#
loop_
_entity_poly.entity_id
_entity_poly.type
_entity_poly.pdbx_seq_one_letter_code
_entity_poly.pdbx_strand_id
1 'polypeptide(L)' 'MTVEQLAKAIEHLLLTGAIEGNKVIELYHLLMDFEQGRIEAAELQEAIDQHEPH' A
#
# COMPACT_ATOMS: atom_id res chain seq x y z
N MET A 1 -7.58 4.41 9.88
CA MET A 1 -6.39 3.78 9.29
C MET A 1 -5.19 4.67 9.57
N THR A 2 -4.05 4.12 10.00
CA THR A 2 -2.79 4.87 10.17
C THR A 2 -1.81 4.55 9.05
N VAL A 3 -0.84 5.43 8.82
CA VAL A 3 0.29 5.19 7.89
C VAL A 3 1.01 3.89 8.23
N GLU A 4 1.22 3.60 9.51
CA GLU A 4 1.88 2.36 9.96
C GLU A 4 1.07 1.11 9.59
N GLN A 5 -0.26 1.15 9.67
CA GLN A 5 -1.10 0.02 9.27
C GLN A 5 -1.00 -0.25 7.76
N LEU A 6 -1.00 0.81 6.95
CA LEU A 6 -0.91 0.70 5.50
C LEU A 6 0.49 0.23 5.05
N ALA A 7 1.54 0.73 5.69
CA ALA A 7 2.91 0.27 5.46
C ALA A 7 3.06 -1.24 5.73
N LYS A 8 2.50 -1.73 6.84
CA LYS A 8 2.52 -3.16 7.18
C LYS A 8 1.78 -4.01 6.15
N ALA A 9 0.69 -3.52 5.56
CA ALA A 9 -0.02 -4.24 4.51
C ALA A 9 0.82 -4.35 3.24
N ILE A 10 1.49 -3.26 2.82
CA ILE A 10 2.42 -3.27 1.68
C ILE A 10 3.59 -4.24 1.92
N GLU A 11 4.18 -4.22 3.12
CA GLU A 11 5.23 -5.18 3.50
C GLU A 11 4.73 -6.62 3.48
N HIS A 12 3.52 -6.88 3.96
CA HIS A 12 2.93 -8.21 3.94
C HIS A 12 2.76 -8.74 2.51
N LEU A 13 2.28 -7.91 1.58
CA LEU A 13 2.16 -8.26 0.17
C LEU A 13 3.52 -8.61 -0.46
N LEU A 14 4.58 -7.86 -0.12
CA LEU A 14 5.93 -8.17 -0.60
C LEU A 14 6.43 -9.50 -0.04
N LEU A 15 6.25 -9.73 1.26
CA LEU A 15 6.73 -10.95 1.95
C LEU A 15 6.01 -12.21 1.48
N THR A 16 4.73 -12.10 1.12
CA THR A 16 3.93 -13.20 0.55
C THR A 16 4.21 -13.43 -0.93
N GLY A 17 4.95 -12.53 -1.58
CA GLY A 17 5.20 -12.56 -3.02
C GLY A 17 3.98 -12.16 -3.86
N ALA A 18 2.96 -11.55 -3.25
CA ALA A 18 1.79 -11.04 -3.95
C ALA A 18 2.13 -9.80 -4.82
N ILE A 19 3.18 -9.08 -4.46
CA ILE A 19 3.72 -7.96 -5.23
C ILE A 19 5.25 -8.06 -5.36
N GLU A 20 5.78 -7.50 -6.45
CA GLU A 20 7.22 -7.41 -6.71
C GLU A 20 7.77 -6.00 -6.39
N GLY A 21 9.11 -5.85 -6.40
CA GLY A 21 9.78 -4.62 -5.97
C GLY A 21 9.34 -3.34 -6.69
N ASN A 22 8.98 -3.40 -7.98
CA ASN A 22 8.41 -2.25 -8.70
C ASN A 22 7.05 -1.83 -8.12
N LYS A 23 6.19 -2.80 -7.80
CA LYS A 23 4.86 -2.54 -7.24
C LYS A 23 4.93 -2.04 -5.79
N VAL A 24 5.91 -2.52 -5.02
CA VAL A 24 6.21 -1.97 -3.68
C VAL A 24 6.51 -0.48 -3.76
N ILE A 25 7.38 -0.05 -4.68
CA ILE A 25 7.72 1.36 -4.86
C ILE A 25 6.48 2.19 -5.22
N GLU A 26 5.62 1.70 -6.11
CA GLU A 26 4.36 2.36 -6.45
C GLU A 26 3.45 2.55 -5.22
N LEU A 27 3.27 1.52 -4.41
CA LEU A 27 2.43 1.59 -3.20
C LEU A 27 3.05 2.51 -2.12
N TYR A 28 4.38 2.55 -1.99
CA TYR A 28 5.05 3.51 -1.09
C TYR A 28 4.92 4.97 -1.57
N HIS A 29 4.89 5.22 -2.88
CA HIS A 29 4.58 6.57 -3.39
C HIS A 29 3.15 6.99 -3.01
N LEU A 30 2.18 6.08 -3.12
CA LEU A 30 0.81 6.35 -2.67
C LEU A 30 0.74 6.56 -1.15
N LEU A 31 1.54 5.80 -0.37
CA LEU A 31 1.67 6.02 1.08
C LEU A 31 2.20 7.42 1.41
N MET A 32 3.18 7.92 0.67
CA MET A 32 3.67 9.29 0.82
C MET A 32 2.62 10.34 0.42
N ASP A 33 1.88 10.10 -0.66
CA ASP A 33 0.80 11.01 -1.08
C ASP A 33 -0.31 11.05 -0.03
N PHE A 34 -0.62 9.92 0.63
CA PHE A 34 -1.54 9.86 1.76
C PHE A 34 -1.00 10.63 2.98
N GLU A 35 0.27 10.43 3.34
CA GLU A 35 0.92 11.16 4.45
C GLU A 35 0.91 12.68 4.24
N GLN A 36 0.99 13.11 2.97
CA GLN A 36 0.92 14.52 2.57
C GLN A 36 -0.51 15.04 2.38
N GLY A 37 -1.53 14.21 2.59
CA GLY A 37 -2.94 14.57 2.44
C GLY A 37 -3.38 14.85 1.00
N ARG A 38 -2.67 14.29 0.01
CA ARG A 38 -3.01 14.42 -1.42
C ARG A 38 -4.04 13.39 -1.88
N ILE A 39 -4.11 12.25 -1.19
CA ILE A 39 -5.11 11.20 -1.39
C ILE A 39 -5.72 10.81 -0.04
N GLU A 40 -6.90 10.21 -0.08
CA GLU A 40 -7.54 9.65 1.09
C GLU A 40 -7.00 8.23 1.42
N ALA A 41 -7.13 7.82 2.68
CA ALA A 41 -6.73 6.47 3.11
C ALA A 41 -7.47 5.36 2.34
N ALA A 42 -8.70 5.64 1.88
CA ALA A 42 -9.52 4.68 1.12
C ALA A 42 -8.92 4.39 -0.27
N GLU A 43 -8.36 5.39 -0.94
CA GLU A 43 -7.73 5.24 -2.25
C GLU A 43 -6.48 4.36 -2.17
N LEU A 44 -5.67 4.56 -1.13
CA LEU A 44 -4.51 3.70 -0.86
C LEU A 44 -4.92 2.29 -0.46
N GLN A 45 -5.97 2.13 0.35
CA GLN A 45 -6.47 0.81 0.72
C GLN A 45 -6.96 0.04 -0.51
N GLU A 46 -7.71 0.67 -1.40
CA GLU A 46 -8.18 0.04 -2.64
C GLU A 46 -7.01 -0.44 -3.51
N ALA A 47 -5.93 0.33 -3.59
CA ALA A 47 -4.71 -0.08 -4.30
C ALA A 47 -4.02 -1.30 -3.66
N ILE A 48 -4.05 -1.42 -2.34
CA ILE A 48 -3.52 -2.56 -1.59
C ILE A 48 -4.40 -3.80 -1.80
N ASP A 49 -5.72 -3.64 -1.68
CA ASP A 49 -6.72 -4.72 -1.78
C ASP A 49 -6.71 -5.42 -3.14
N GLN A 50 -6.33 -4.70 -4.22
CA GLN A 50 -6.15 -5.28 -5.56
C GLN A 50 -5.08 -6.38 -5.63
N HIS A 51 -4.23 -6.49 -4.62
CA HIS A 51 -3.12 -7.42 -4.56
C HIS A 51 -3.27 -8.47 -3.44
N GLU A 52 -4.28 -8.37 -2.58
CA GLU A 52 -4.51 -9.40 -1.57
C GLU A 52 -5.07 -10.68 -2.22
N PRO A 53 -4.50 -11.87 -1.93
CA PRO A 53 -5.06 -13.12 -2.42
C PRO A 53 -6.38 -13.43 -1.69
N HIS A 54 -7.47 -13.55 -2.47
CA HIS A 54 -8.79 -14.00 -1.99
C HIS A 54 -8.80 -15.44 -1.49
#